data_AF-A0A1B6HNQ5-F1
#
_entry.id   AF-A0A1B6HNQ5-F1
#
_cell.length_a   1.000
_cell.length_b   1.000
_cell.length_c   1.000
_cell.angle_alpha   90.00
_cell.angle_beta   90.00
_cell.angle_gamma   90.00
#
_symmetry.space_group_name_H-M   'P 1'
#
loop_
_entity.id
_entity.type
_entity.pdbx_description
1 polymer ?
#
loop_
_entity_poly.entity_id
_entity_poly.type
_entity_poly.pdbx_seq_one_letter_code
_entity_poly.pdbx_strand_id
1 'polypeptide(L)'
;VHPSIKYALDFGMSLISEKIKKRVKVFTNLEEAKKNMPDLSMLPKEYGGTVPMAEMIALWKKELLAARPQLLAHDEMRVRLELFSEGARAGAVSALRNNGSCNPQTDVLAGSFRKLQVD
;
A
#
# COMPACT_ATOMS: atom_id res chain seq x y z
N VAL A 1 22.67 -1.28 18.23
CA VAL A 1 22.22 -1.83 16.92
C VAL A 1 23.38 -2.57 16.30
N HIS A 2 23.22 -3.84 15.91
CA HIS A 2 24.29 -4.60 15.27
C HIS A 2 24.71 -3.90 13.95
N PRO A 3 26.01 -3.72 13.64
CA PRO A 3 26.47 -2.97 12.47
C PRO A 3 25.82 -3.40 11.14
N SER A 4 25.53 -4.70 10.99
CA SER A 4 24.86 -5.25 9.81
C SER A 4 23.42 -4.75 9.61
N ILE A 5 22.70 -4.47 10.70
CA ILE A 5 21.32 -3.94 10.64
C ILE A 5 21.32 -2.50 10.13
N LYS A 6 22.29 -1.71 10.61
CA LYS A 6 22.47 -0.34 10.12
C LYS A 6 22.77 -0.34 8.62
N TYR A 7 23.68 -1.20 8.18
CA TYR A 7 24.02 -1.31 6.76
C TYR A 7 22.81 -1.66 5.89
N ALA A 8 22.01 -2.66 6.29
CA ALA A 8 20.81 -3.05 5.55
C ALA A 8 19.75 -1.93 5.52
N LEU A 9 19.59 -1.20 6.63
CA LEU A 9 18.68 -0.06 6.72
C LEU A 9 19.14 1.08 5.80
N ASP A 10 20.41 1.46 5.84
CA ASP A 10 20.98 2.53 5.01
C ASP A 10 20.87 2.19 3.52
N PHE A 11 21.10 0.92 3.15
CA PHE A 11 20.88 0.43 1.79
C PHE A 11 19.40 0.55 1.38
N GLY A 12 18.46 0.05 2.21
CA GLY A 12 17.03 0.16 1.91
C GLY A 12 16.54 1.60 1.81
N MET A 13 17.06 2.49 2.66
CA MET A 13 16.78 3.93 2.64
C MET A 13 17.24 4.58 1.33
N SER A 14 18.36 4.15 0.75
CA SER A 14 18.85 4.70 -0.52
C SER A 14 17.91 4.48 -1.70
N LEU A 15 17.07 3.43 -1.64
CA LEU A 15 16.18 3.02 -2.73
C LEU A 15 14.81 3.71 -2.69
N ILE A 16 14.48 4.39 -1.58
CA ILE A 16 13.16 4.99 -1.37
C ILE A 16 13.20 6.52 -1.53
N SER A 17 12.07 7.11 -1.91
CA SER A 17 11.96 8.56 -2.07
C SER A 17 12.06 9.31 -0.75
N GLU A 18 12.45 10.59 -0.81
CA GLU A 18 12.49 11.49 0.36
C GLU A 18 11.17 11.56 1.13
N LYS A 19 10.04 11.40 0.43
CA LYS A 19 8.71 11.36 1.05
C LYS A 19 8.53 10.14 1.95
N ILE A 20 9.00 8.97 1.51
CA ILE A 20 8.90 7.72 2.29
C ILE A 20 9.94 7.72 3.41
N LYS A 21 11.18 8.18 3.15
CA LYS A 21 12.23 8.32 4.17
C LYS A 21 11.74 9.07 5.41
N LYS A 22 11.06 10.22 5.21
CA LYS A 22 10.49 11.03 6.31
C LYS A 22 9.46 10.31 7.18
N ARG A 23 8.88 9.20 6.70
CA ARG A 23 7.86 8.43 7.42
C ARG A 23 8.44 7.22 8.16
N VAL A 24 9.67 6.83 7.86
CA VAL A 24 10.33 5.74 8.58
C VAL A 24 10.87 6.28 9.90
N LYS A 25 10.36 5.75 11.01
CA LYS A 25 10.83 6.07 12.36
C LYS A 25 11.53 4.85 12.94
N VAL A 26 12.75 5.02 13.43
CA VAL A 26 13.52 3.95 14.07
C VAL A 26 13.64 4.31 15.55
N PHE A 27 13.15 3.42 16.41
CA PHE A 27 13.22 3.58 17.87
C PHE A 27 14.18 2.55 18.44
N THR A 28 15.02 2.98 19.38
CA THR A 28 15.91 2.08 20.13
C THR A 28 15.22 1.49 21.36
N ASN A 29 14.27 2.23 21.92
CA ASN A 29 13.54 1.85 23.13
C ASN A 29 12.04 1.70 22.86
N LEU A 30 11.43 0.71 23.52
CA LEU A 30 10.00 0.40 23.41
C LEU A 30 9.12 1.55 23.90
N GLU A 31 9.56 2.28 24.92
CA GLU A 31 8.83 3.41 25.52
C GLU A 31 8.71 4.59 24.55
N GLU A 32 9.77 4.87 23.79
CA GLU A 32 9.78 5.92 22.78
C GLU A 32 8.87 5.57 21.59
N ALA A 33 8.85 4.29 21.22
CA ALA A 33 7.94 3.77 20.20
C ALA A 33 6.47 3.92 20.63
N LYS A 34 6.15 3.53 21.87
CA LYS A 34 4.80 3.68 22.46
C LYS A 34 4.33 5.13 22.48
N LYS A 35 5.20 6.08 22.83
CA LYS A 35 4.86 7.51 22.85
C LYS A 35 4.56 8.08 21.46
N ASN A 36 5.18 7.53 20.41
CA ASN A 36 5.02 7.98 19.03
C ASN A 36 3.87 7.27 18.29
N MET A 37 3.22 6.29 18.92
CA MET A 37 2.13 5.52 18.34
C MET A 37 0.78 5.95 18.95
N PRO A 38 -0.23 6.21 18.11
CA PRO A 38 -1.52 6.72 18.58
C PRO A 38 -2.34 5.67 19.34
N ASP A 39 -2.26 4.39 18.96
CA ASP A 39 -3.06 3.32 19.55
C ASP A 39 -2.18 2.15 20.00
N LEU A 40 -2.09 1.93 21.32
CA LEU A 40 -1.35 0.78 21.89
C LEU A 40 -2.21 -0.49 21.95
N SER A 41 -3.54 -0.34 21.95
CA SER A 41 -4.49 -1.46 22.06
C SER A 41 -4.45 -2.40 20.86
N MET A 42 -4.07 -1.89 19.68
CA MET A 42 -3.91 -2.66 18.45
C MET A 42 -2.63 -3.50 18.41
N LEU A 43 -1.70 -3.27 19.34
CA LEU A 43 -0.43 -4.00 19.38
C LEU A 43 -0.57 -5.35 20.08
N PRO A 44 0.38 -6.27 19.88
CA PRO A 44 0.48 -7.46 20.72
C PRO A 44 0.73 -7.13 22.18
N LYS A 45 0.31 -8.06 23.04
CA LYS A 45 0.52 -8.01 24.49
C LYS A 45 1.97 -7.69 24.87
N GLU A 46 2.93 -8.32 24.18
CA GLU A 46 4.38 -8.09 24.37
C GLU A 46 4.82 -6.64 24.10
N TYR A 47 4.05 -5.90 23.30
CA TYR A 47 4.31 -4.52 22.94
C TYR A 47 3.37 -3.53 23.64
N GLY A 48 2.52 -3.99 24.57
CA GLY A 48 1.63 -3.14 25.38
C GLY A 48 0.16 -3.13 24.96
N GLY A 49 -0.28 -4.03 24.09
CA GLY A 49 -1.70 -4.23 23.81
C GLY A 49 -2.32 -5.38 24.59
N THR A 50 -3.40 -5.96 24.06
CA THR A 50 -4.27 -6.88 24.81
C THR A 50 -4.18 -8.34 24.36
N VAL A 51 -4.01 -8.56 23.04
CA VAL A 51 -4.03 -9.89 22.43
C VAL A 51 -2.60 -10.46 22.29
N PRO A 52 -2.36 -11.74 22.58
CA PRO A 52 -1.03 -12.34 22.42
C PRO A 52 -0.57 -12.35 20.95
N MET A 53 0.74 -12.17 20.73
CA MET A 53 1.31 -12.11 19.37
C MET A 53 1.08 -13.40 18.56
N ALA A 54 1.17 -14.55 19.22
CA ALA A 54 0.97 -15.85 18.58
C ALA A 54 -0.45 -16.00 18.00
N GLU A 55 -1.46 -15.50 18.72
CA GLU A 55 -2.86 -15.54 18.30
C GLU A 55 -3.10 -14.63 17.09
N MET A 56 -2.56 -13.40 17.11
CA MET A 56 -2.64 -12.49 15.96
C MET A 56 -1.99 -13.09 14.71
N ILE A 57 -0.82 -13.73 14.84
CA ILE A 57 -0.17 -14.39 13.71
C ILE A 57 -1.03 -15.54 13.16
N ALA A 58 -1.66 -16.33 14.04
CA ALA A 58 -2.52 -17.43 13.63
C ALA A 58 -3.78 -16.94 12.89
N LEU A 59 -4.43 -15.89 13.41
CA LEU A 59 -5.60 -15.26 12.79
C LEU A 59 -5.24 -14.65 11.43
N TRP A 60 -4.13 -13.90 11.35
CA TRP A 60 -3.68 -13.31 10.09
C TRP A 60 -3.37 -14.35 9.02
N LYS A 61 -2.75 -15.48 9.40
CA LYS A 61 -2.53 -16.60 8.48
C LYS A 61 -3.86 -17.16 7.93
N LYS A 62 -4.88 -17.28 8.79
CA LYS A 62 -6.21 -17.74 8.38
C LYS A 62 -6.86 -16.77 7.39
N GLU A 63 -6.77 -15.47 7.64
CA GLU A 63 -7.27 -14.44 6.72
C GLU A 63 -6.55 -14.45 5.37
N LEU A 64 -5.21 -14.58 5.37
CA LEU A 64 -4.44 -14.70 4.13
C LEU A 64 -4.83 -15.94 3.31
N LEU A 65 -5.07 -17.07 3.97
CA LEU A 65 -5.55 -18.28 3.30
C LEU A 65 -6.96 -18.09 2.70
N ALA A 66 -7.83 -17.35 3.38
CA ALA A 66 -9.15 -17.01 2.87
C ALA A 66 -9.10 -16.02 1.69
N ALA A 67 -8.12 -15.10 1.69
CA ALA A 67 -7.90 -14.13 0.59
C ALA A 67 -7.15 -14.73 -0.61
N ARG A 68 -6.48 -15.88 -0.45
CA ARG A 68 -5.74 -16.59 -1.51
C ARG A 68 -6.51 -16.72 -2.84
N PRO A 69 -7.78 -17.19 -2.90
CA PRO A 69 -8.50 -17.29 -4.17
C PRO A 69 -8.64 -15.94 -4.89
N GLN A 70 -8.88 -14.85 -4.16
CA GLN A 70 -8.94 -13.51 -4.74
C GLN A 70 -7.57 -13.06 -5.28
N LEU A 71 -6.49 -13.33 -4.54
CA LEU A 71 -5.13 -13.07 -4.99
C LEU A 71 -4.79 -13.83 -6.28
N LEU A 72 -5.16 -15.11 -6.38
CA LEU A 72 -4.95 -15.89 -7.60
C LEU A 72 -5.82 -15.40 -8.78
N ALA A 73 -7.04 -14.93 -8.50
CA ALA A 73 -7.88 -14.32 -9.53
C ALA A 73 -7.27 -13.02 -10.09
N HIS A 74 -6.40 -12.34 -9.32
CA HIS A 74 -5.67 -11.17 -9.82
C HIS A 74 -4.65 -11.52 -10.90
N ASP A 75 -4.07 -12.73 -10.89
CA ASP A 75 -3.16 -13.19 -11.95
C ASP A 75 -3.90 -13.39 -13.29
N GLU A 76 -5.21 -13.65 -13.24
CA GLU A 76 -6.07 -13.82 -14.41
C GLU A 76 -6.59 -12.48 -14.96
N MET A 77 -6.35 -11.36 -14.27
CA MET A 77 -6.81 -10.05 -14.72
C MET A 77 -6.13 -9.66 -16.03
N ARG A 78 -6.95 -9.42 -17.06
CA ARG A 78 -6.51 -8.97 -18.38
C ARG A 78 -7.23 -7.69 -18.76
N VAL A 79 -6.54 -6.87 -19.56
CA VAL A 79 -7.15 -5.69 -20.16
C VAL A 79 -8.19 -6.14 -21.17
N ARG A 80 -9.44 -5.70 -20.99
CA ARG A 80 -10.53 -5.89 -21.95
C ARG A 80 -10.34 -4.95 -23.14
N LEU A 81 -9.64 -5.42 -24.16
CA LEU A 81 -9.26 -4.61 -25.33
C LEU A 81 -10.46 -4.11 -26.13
N GLU A 82 -11.60 -4.82 -26.08
CA GLU A 82 -12.86 -4.42 -26.69
C GLU A 82 -13.43 -3.10 -26.15
N LEU A 83 -13.01 -2.68 -24.95
CA LEU A 83 -13.45 -1.42 -24.34
C LEU A 83 -12.59 -0.22 -24.75
N PHE A 84 -11.51 -0.43 -25.52
CA PHE A 84 -10.60 0.62 -25.94
C PHE A 84 -10.76 0.95 -27.42
N SER A 85 -10.61 2.24 -27.75
CA SER A 85 -10.58 2.70 -29.14
C SER A 85 -9.42 2.06 -29.91
N GLU A 86 -9.55 1.95 -31.23
CA GLU A 86 -8.50 1.36 -32.08
C GLU A 86 -7.14 2.06 -31.93
N GLY A 87 -7.14 3.39 -31.74
CA GLY A 87 -5.93 4.16 -31.47
C GLY A 87 -5.29 3.82 -30.12
N ALA A 88 -6.08 3.59 -29.08
CA ALA A 88 -5.57 3.16 -27.78
C ALA A 88 -5.04 1.72 -27.82
N ARG A 89 -5.68 0.82 -28.57
CA ARG A 89 -5.19 -0.55 -28.83
C ARG A 89 -3.87 -0.56 -29.59
N ALA A 90 -3.66 0.38 -30.50
CA ALA A 90 -2.42 0.54 -31.26
C ALA A 90 -1.28 1.24 -30.47
N GLY A 91 -1.51 1.60 -29.20
CA GLY A 91 -0.50 2.22 -28.34
C GLY A 91 -0.32 3.72 -28.55
N ALA A 92 -1.27 4.40 -29.19
CA ALA A 92 -1.20 5.84 -29.37
C ALA A 92 -1.43 6.55 -28.02
N VAL A 93 -0.37 7.13 -27.45
CA VAL A 93 -0.43 7.88 -26.18
C VAL A 93 -1.43 9.05 -26.23
N SER A 94 -1.64 9.64 -27.42
CA SER A 94 -2.66 10.66 -27.66
C SER A 94 -4.10 10.16 -27.48
N ALA A 95 -4.36 8.89 -27.76
CA ALA A 95 -5.67 8.25 -27.56
C ALA A 95 -5.95 7.90 -26.09
N LEU A 96 -4.90 7.86 -25.26
CA LEU A 96 -4.99 7.68 -23.80
C LEU A 96 -5.05 9.03 -23.05
N ARG A 97 -4.65 10.13 -23.69
CA ARG A 97 -4.56 11.45 -23.07
C ARG A 97 -5.90 12.17 -23.15
N ASN A 98 -6.83 11.82 -22.28
CA ASN A 98 -8.05 12.60 -22.12
C ASN A 98 -7.68 13.96 -21.50
N ASN A 99 -8.10 15.06 -22.11
CA ASN A 99 -7.59 16.42 -21.88
C ASN A 99 -8.09 17.02 -20.54
N GLY A 100 -7.94 16.29 -19.42
CA GLY A 100 -8.38 16.69 -18.09
C GLY A 100 -9.84 16.35 -17.75
N SER A 101 -10.59 15.70 -18.64
CA SER A 101 -11.98 15.30 -18.41
C SER A 101 -12.08 13.79 -18.23
N CYS A 102 -12.16 13.31 -17.00
CA CYS A 102 -12.56 11.94 -16.70
C CYS A 102 -14.08 11.82 -16.90
N ASN A 103 -14.51 11.27 -18.05
CA ASN A 103 -15.94 11.05 -18.30
C ASN A 103 -16.35 9.66 -17.78
N PRO A 104 -17.21 9.55 -16.75
CA PRO A 104 -17.51 8.26 -16.09
C PRO A 104 -18.17 7.22 -17.00
N GLN A 105 -18.75 7.64 -18.13
CA GLN A 105 -19.38 6.75 -19.10
C GLN A 105 -18.40 6.10 -20.07
N THR A 106 -17.16 6.59 -20.18
CA THR A 106 -16.16 6.08 -21.15
C THR A 106 -14.81 5.74 -20.52
N ASP A 107 -14.45 6.30 -19.37
CA ASP A 107 -13.16 6.03 -18.71
C ASP A 107 -13.27 4.92 -17.66
N VAL A 108 -12.91 3.69 -18.05
CA VAL A 108 -12.84 2.49 -17.18
C VAL A 108 -11.70 2.59 -16.14
N LEU A 109 -10.86 3.63 -16.21
CA LEU A 109 -9.64 3.81 -15.40
C LEU A 109 -9.70 4.97 -14.38
N ALA A 110 -10.86 5.60 -14.17
CA ALA A 110 -10.98 6.73 -13.24
C ALA A 110 -11.29 6.26 -11.79
N GLY A 111 -10.25 6.02 -11.01
CA GLY A 111 -10.35 5.98 -9.55
C GLY A 111 -10.73 7.35 -8.99
N SER A 112 -11.74 7.41 -8.11
CA SER A 112 -12.26 8.68 -7.56
C SER A 112 -11.35 9.24 -6.47
N PHE A 113 -10.33 10.00 -6.84
CA PHE A 113 -9.68 10.95 -5.92
C PHE A 113 -10.35 12.32 -6.08
N ARG A 114 -11.47 12.54 -5.40
CA ARG A 114 -12.05 13.89 -5.31
C ARG A 114 -11.15 14.74 -4.42
N LYS A 115 -10.61 15.82 -4.99
CA LYS A 115 -9.85 16.85 -4.29
C LYS A 115 -10.81 17.52 -3.30
N LEU A 116 -10.64 17.29 -2.01
CA LEU A 116 -11.41 17.97 -0.96
C LEU A 116 -11.08 19.47 -1.02
N GLN A 117 -12.06 20.29 -1.39
CA GLN A 117 -11.97 21.75 -1.20
C GLN A 117 -12.65 22.05 0.12
N VAL A 118 -11.92 22.73 1.01
CA VAL A 118 -12.44 23.28 2.26
C VAL A 118 -12.56 24.78 2.02
N ASP A 119 -13.75 25.34 2.30
CA ASP A 119 -14.02 26.78 2.25
C ASP A 119 -13.09 27.58 3.18
#